data_AF-A0A0N1ABU4-F1
#
_entry.id   AF-A0A0N1ABU4-F1
#
_cell.length_a   1.000
_cell.length_b   1.000
_cell.length_c   1.000
_cell.angle_alpha   90.00
_cell.angle_beta   90.00
_cell.angle_gamma   90.00
#
_symmetry.space_group_name_H-M   'P 1'
#
loop_
_entity.id
_entity.type
_entity.pdbx_description
1 polymer ?
#
loop_
_entity_poly.entity_id
_entity_poly.type
_entity_poly.pdbx_seq_one_letter_code
_entity_poly.pdbx_strand_id
1 'polypeptide(L)' 'MLSAPVPSDEQERLRALEWLGVLDSAPEREFDALVATAAMVCGVPISLVSLIDHDRQWFKANVGLPGKGRSRADVGAND' A
#
# COMPACT_ATOMS: atom_id res chain seq x y z
N MET A 1 10.60 15.65 9.22
CA MET A 1 10.43 14.29 8.64
C MET A 1 11.47 14.08 7.55
N LEU A 2 12.07 12.89 7.49
CA LEU A 2 12.92 12.48 6.37
C LEU A 2 12.03 11.94 5.24
N SER A 3 12.22 12.42 4.02
CA SER A 3 11.55 11.85 2.84
C SER A 3 12.27 10.59 2.39
N ALA A 4 11.52 9.55 2.03
CA ALA A 4 12.11 8.35 1.43
C ALA A 4 12.81 8.73 0.10
N PRO A 5 14.00 8.18 -0.17
CA PRO A 5 14.69 8.42 -1.44
C PRO A 5 13.88 7.83 -2.59
N VAL A 6 13.85 8.55 -3.72
CA VAL A 6 13.25 8.06 -4.97
C VAL A 6 14.26 7.14 -5.66
N PRO A 7 13.88 5.90 -6.04
CA PRO A 7 14.75 5.01 -6.80
C PRO A 7 15.18 5.61 -8.15
N SER A 8 16.36 5.22 -8.65
CA SER A 8 16.86 5.70 -9.95
C SER A 8 16.00 5.24 -11.13
N ASP A 9 15.27 4.14 -10.97
CA ASP A 9 14.40 3.48 -11.94
C ASP A 9 12.90 3.76 -11.68
N GLU A 10 12.57 4.84 -10.97
CA GLU A 10 11.19 5.12 -10.54
C GLU A 10 10.17 5.16 -11.69
N GLN A 11 10.56 5.68 -12.86
CA GLN A 11 9.66 5.69 -14.03
C GLN A 11 9.37 4.28 -14.57
N GLU A 12 10.31 3.35 -14.45
CA GLU A 12 10.11 1.96 -14.86
C GLU A 12 9.26 1.23 -13.83
N ARG A 13 9.48 1.48 -12.54
CA ARG A 13 8.65 0.97 -11.45
C ARG A 13 7.19 1.40 -11.58
N LEU A 14 6.93 2.68 -11.86
CA LEU A 14 5.58 3.21 -12.04
C LEU A 14 4.89 2.61 -13.29
N ARG A 15 5.60 2.52 -14.42
CA ARG A 15 5.06 1.86 -15.62
C ARG A 15 4.73 0.39 -15.38
N ALA A 16 5.56 -0.33 -14.64
CA ALA A 16 5.28 -1.72 -14.26
C ALA A 16 4.04 -1.80 -13.35
N LEU A 17 3.88 -0.87 -12.41
CA LEU A 17 2.71 -0.80 -11.54
C LEU A 17 1.42 -0.53 -12.32
N GLU A 18 1.43 0.40 -13.27
CA GLU A 18 0.30 0.67 -14.16
C GLU A 18 -0.04 -0.56 -15.02
N TRP A 19 0.97 -1.22 -15.59
CA TRP A 19 0.80 -2.39 -16.44
C TRP A 19 0.16 -3.57 -15.73
N LEU A 20 0.42 -3.73 -14.42
CA LEU A 20 -0.22 -4.76 -13.60
C LEU A 20 -1.75 -4.56 -13.46
N GLY A 21 -2.27 -3.35 -13.67
CA GLY A 21 -3.71 -3.06 -13.57
C GLY A 21 -4.29 -3.27 -12.16
N VAL A 22 -3.44 -3.29 -11.14
CA VAL A 22 -3.82 -3.62 -9.76
C VAL A 22 -4.29 -2.41 -8.96
N LEU A 23 -3.91 -1.19 -9.34
CA LEU A 23 -4.37 0.04 -8.70
C LEU A 23 -5.86 0.24 -8.95
N ASP A 24 -6.59 0.67 -7.92
CA ASP A 24 -8.03 0.98 -7.97
C ASP A 24 -8.92 -0.17 -8.47
N SER A 25 -8.37 -1.38 -8.51
CA SER A 25 -9.08 -2.61 -8.80
C SER A 25 -9.91 -3.10 -7.61
N ALA A 26 -10.84 -4.03 -7.86
CA ALA A 26 -11.63 -4.63 -6.81
C ALA A 26 -10.75 -5.36 -5.78
N PRO A 27 -11.24 -5.52 -4.52
CA PRO A 27 -10.60 -6.40 -3.55
C PRO A 27 -10.50 -7.82 -4.09
N GLU A 28 -9.40 -8.48 -3.75
CA GLU A 28 -9.07 -9.84 -4.18
C GLU A 28 -8.76 -10.68 -2.94
N ARG A 29 -9.42 -11.83 -2.84
CA ARG A 29 -9.49 -12.62 -1.61
C ARG A 29 -8.14 -13.21 -1.21
N GLU A 30 -7.26 -13.41 -2.19
CA GLU A 30 -5.89 -13.89 -2.04
C GLU A 30 -5.04 -12.86 -1.27
N PHE A 31 -5.15 -11.58 -1.60
CA PHE A 31 -4.43 -10.52 -0.89
C PHE A 31 -5.00 -10.31 0.53
N ASP A 32 -6.32 -10.39 0.69
CA ASP A 32 -6.97 -10.32 2.01
C ASP A 32 -6.51 -11.46 2.92
N ALA A 33 -6.46 -12.68 2.40
CA ALA A 33 -5.94 -13.84 3.12
C ALA A 33 -4.47 -13.67 3.50
N LEU A 34 -3.66 -13.07 2.61
CA LEU A 34 -2.24 -12.81 2.86
C LEU A 34 -2.03 -11.85 4.03
N VAL A 35 -2.71 -10.70 4.03
CA VAL A 35 -2.57 -9.72 5.12
C VAL A 35 -3.12 -10.24 6.45
N ALA A 36 -4.21 -11.01 6.42
CA ALA A 36 -4.76 -11.66 7.62
C ALA A 36 -3.77 -12.69 8.18
N THR A 37 -3.19 -13.52 7.32
CA THR A 37 -2.19 -14.52 7.74
C THR A 37 -0.95 -13.84 8.31
N ALA A 38 -0.43 -12.80 7.64
CA ALA A 38 0.71 -12.05 8.13
C ALA A 38 0.44 -11.40 9.50
N ALA A 39 -0.74 -10.82 9.70
CA ALA A 39 -1.13 -10.24 11.00
C ALA A 39 -1.17 -11.31 12.11
N MET A 40 -1.78 -12.47 11.82
CA MET A 40 -1.86 -13.59 12.77
C MET A 40 -0.49 -14.16 13.11
N VAL A 41 0.34 -14.45 12.11
CA VAL A 41 1.66 -15.07 12.30
C VAL A 41 2.62 -14.15 13.04
N CYS A 42 2.61 -12.85 12.71
CA CYS A 42 3.48 -11.89 13.35
C CYS A 42 2.94 -11.35 14.69
N GLY A 43 1.68 -11.67 15.05
CA GLY A 43 1.05 -11.19 16.27
C GLY A 43 0.89 -9.66 16.30
N VAL A 44 0.64 -9.04 15.14
CA VAL A 44 0.56 -7.58 14.99
C VAL A 44 -0.87 -7.12 14.68
N PRO A 45 -1.29 -5.93 15.15
CA PRO A 45 -2.64 -5.42 14.90
C PRO A 45 -2.84 -4.90 13.47
N ILE A 46 -1.75 -4.63 12.73
CA ILE A 46 -1.79 -4.04 11.39
C ILE A 46 -0.91 -4.84 10.43
N SER A 47 -1.46 -5.16 9.27
CA SER A 47 -0.72 -5.75 8.14
C SER A 47 -1.33 -5.28 6.82
N LEU A 48 -0.48 -4.96 5.84
CA LEU A 48 -0.88 -4.27 4.62
C LEU A 48 -0.18 -4.86 3.40
N VAL A 49 -0.90 -4.96 2.29
CA VAL A 49 -0.29 -4.94 0.95
C VAL A 49 -0.48 -3.53 0.41
N SER A 50 0.62 -2.78 0.40
CA SER A 50 0.63 -1.37 0.04
C SER A 50 1.39 -1.16 -1.26
N LEU A 51 0.75 -0.49 -2.22
CA LEU A 51 1.34 -0.11 -3.50
C LEU A 51 1.64 1.38 -3.49
N ILE A 52 2.84 1.76 -3.91
CA ILE A 52 3.28 3.15 -3.95
C ILE A 52 3.11 3.66 -5.38
N ASP A 53 2.19 4.60 -5.58
CA ASP A 53 2.02 5.31 -6.84
C ASP A 53 2.71 6.68 -6.77
N HIS A 54 2.63 7.47 -7.84
CA HIS A 54 3.29 8.77 -7.98
C HIS A 54 3.05 9.71 -6.78
N ASP A 55 1.78 9.88 -6.38
CA ASP A 55 1.36 10.83 -5.35
C ASP A 55 0.57 10.20 -4.20
N ARG A 56 0.29 8.89 -4.28
CA ARG A 56 -0.51 8.17 -3.31
C ARG A 56 0.09 6.84 -2.91
N GLN A 57 -0.17 6.45 -1.68
CA GLN A 57 -0.04 5.09 -1.19
C GLN A 57 -1.42 4.45 -1.25
N TRP A 58 -1.56 3.33 -1.97
CA TRP A 58 -2.82 2.64 -2.15
C TRP A 58 -2.79 1.25 -1.50
N PHE A 59 -3.85 0.86 -0.81
CA PHE A 59 -3.91 -0.42 -0.10
C PHE A 59 -4.68 -1.45 -0.94
N LYS A 60 -3.99 -2.49 -1.41
CA LYS A 60 -4.63 -3.62 -2.09
C LYS A 60 -5.42 -4.49 -1.12
N ALA A 61 -4.87 -4.67 0.07
CA ALA A 61 -5.49 -5.35 1.20
C ALA A 61 -4.93 -4.77 2.51
N ASN A 62 -5.74 -4.78 3.57
CA ASN A 62 -5.35 -4.30 4.88
C ASN A 62 -6.07 -5.03 6.01
N VAL A 63 -5.41 -5.13 7.17
CA VAL A 63 -5.99 -5.45 8.47
C VAL A 63 -5.64 -4.32 9.43
N GLY A 64 -6.60 -3.90 10.26
CA GLY A 64 -6.39 -2.94 11.35
C GLY A 64 -6.15 -1.49 10.93
N LEU A 65 -6.19 -1.17 9.62
CA LEU A 65 -6.03 0.19 9.13
C LEU A 65 -6.93 0.45 7.90
N PRO A 66 -8.25 0.61 8.09
CA PRO A 66 -9.20 0.82 7.00
C PRO A 66 -8.96 2.18 6.31
N GLY A 67 -8.94 2.16 4.98
CA GLY A 67 -8.76 3.33 4.12
C GLY A 67 -8.35 2.89 2.71
N LYS A 68 -8.80 3.58 1.65
CA LYS A 68 -8.53 3.16 0.25
C LYS A 68 -7.29 3.79 -0.37
N GLY A 69 -6.58 4.61 0.38
CA GLY A 69 -5.32 5.22 -0.05
C GLY A 69 -5.05 6.46 0.78
N ARG A 70 -3.78 6.70 1.05
CA ARG A 70 -3.31 7.93 1.70
C ARG A 70 -2.53 8.71 0.66
N SER A 71 -2.92 9.95 0.40
CA SER A 71 -2.05 10.84 -0.36
C SER A 71 -0.78 11.07 0.44
N ARG A 72 0.33 11.38 -0.24
CA ARG A 72 1.58 11.75 0.45
C ARG A 72 1.40 12.94 1.42
N ALA A 73 0.35 13.75 1.25
CA ALA A 73 0.01 14.87 2.14
C ALA A 73 -0.73 14.42 3.42
N ASP A 74 -1.38 13.25 3.43
CA ASP A 74 -2.18 12.77 4.57
C ASP A 74 -1.33 12.17 5.71
N VAL A 75 0.00 12.10 5.52
CA VAL A 75 0.95 11.54 6.51
C VAL A 75 1.06 12.41 7.78
N GLY A 76 0.45 13.61 7.79
CA GLY A 76 0.52 14.56 8.91
C GLY A 76 -0.66 14.56 9.90
N ALA A 77 -1.73 13.79 9.70
CA ALA A 77 -2.93 13.87 10.53
C ALA A 77 -3.01 12.71 11.54
N ASN A 78 -2.15 12.74 12.57
CA ASN A 78 -2.40 12.00 13.80
C ASN A 78 -1.84 12.82 14.97
N ASP A 79 -2.61 13.82 15.38
CA ASP A 79 -2.58 14.36 16.75
C ASP A 79 -3.23 13.34 17.71
#